data_AF-A0A1Y2C048-F1
#
_entry.id   AF-A0A1Y2C048-F1
#
_cell.length_a   1.000
_cell.length_b   1.000
_cell.length_c   1.000
_cell.angle_alpha   90.00
_cell.angle_beta   90.00
_cell.angle_gamma   90.00
#
_symmetry.space_group_name_H-M   'P 1'
#
loop_
_entity.id
_entity.type
_entity.pdbx_description
1 polymer ?
#
loop_
_entity_poly.entity_id
_entity_poly.type
_entity_poly.pdbx_seq_one_letter_code
_entity_poly.pdbx_strand_id
1 'polypeptide(L)'
;MYIWILTNSIGFITGFGAIIYCYTATYKFIKRRISETLADHHVDQVRVLLQRKVLRNSILMTIGVLICYIPESIAMGFMSAKVLRRDTVVGAVLIAISYASMLADTIVTPCLILYFSAPLRDAFCFWKQREKDEDEWGVRYDDDLLRH
;
A
#
# COMPACT_ATOMS: atom_id res chain seq x y z
N MET A 1 -3.85 24.43 17.54
CA MET A 1 -3.11 24.71 16.29
C MET A 1 -1.82 23.91 16.21
N TYR A 2 -0.91 24.02 17.19
CA TYR A 2 0.31 23.19 17.26
C TYR A 2 0.05 21.68 17.28
N ILE A 3 -1.04 21.24 17.92
CA ILE A 3 -1.41 19.82 18.02
C ILE A 3 -1.57 19.19 16.63
N TRP A 4 -2.24 19.86 15.70
CA TRP A 4 -2.47 19.33 14.35
C TRP A 4 -1.19 19.22 13.52
N ILE A 5 -0.30 20.20 13.64
CA ILE A 5 1.02 20.15 12.99
C ILE A 5 1.84 19.01 13.59
N LEU A 6 1.86 18.89 14.92
CA LEU A 6 2.57 17.84 15.63
C LEU A 6 2.06 16.44 15.25
N THR A 7 0.74 16.24 15.21
CA THR A 7 0.12 14.98 14.81
C THR A 7 0.45 14.62 13.37
N ASN A 8 0.42 15.57 12.44
CA ASN A 8 0.83 15.34 11.05
C ASN A 8 2.32 14.99 10.93
N SER A 9 3.20 15.74 11.63
CA SER A 9 4.63 15.45 11.61
C SER A 9 4.97 14.09 12.21
N ILE A 10 4.33 13.72 13.33
CA ILE A 10 4.49 12.40 13.95
C ILE A 10 3.98 11.32 13.00
N GLY A 11 2.79 11.46 12.41
CA GLY A 11 2.25 10.52 11.44
C GLY A 11 3.18 10.30 10.25
N PHE A 12 3.77 11.38 9.73
CA PHE A 12 4.72 11.32 8.63
C PHE A 12 6.02 10.59 9.02
N ILE A 13 6.60 10.91 10.18
CA ILE A 13 7.82 10.27 10.68
C ILE A 13 7.57 8.79 10.98
N THR A 14 6.47 8.46 11.64
CA THR A 14 6.09 7.08 11.96
C THR A 14 5.82 6.28 10.70
N GLY A 15 5.10 6.86 9.72
CA GLY A 15 4.82 6.22 8.43
C GLY A 15 6.10 5.94 7.65
N PHE A 16 6.97 6.94 7.48
CA PHE A 16 8.27 6.75 6.83
C PHE A 16 9.16 5.75 7.58
N GLY A 17 9.20 5.84 8.91
CA GLY A 17 9.95 4.92 9.76
C GLY A 17 9.48 3.47 9.60
N ALA A 18 8.17 3.25 9.56
CA ALA A 18 7.58 1.94 9.34
C ALA A 18 7.93 1.38 7.96
N ILE A 19 7.88 2.20 6.90
CA ILE A 19 8.28 1.79 5.54
C ILE A 19 9.76 1.36 5.52
N ILE A 20 10.65 2.18 6.09
CA ILE A 20 12.09 1.87 6.17
C ILE A 20 12.34 0.60 6.98
N TYR A 21 11.63 0.43 8.11
CA TYR A 21 11.75 -0.75 8.96
C TYR A 21 11.30 -2.02 8.22
N CYS A 22 10.10 -2.01 7.63
CA CYS A 22 9.58 -3.14 6.85
C CYS A 22 10.52 -3.51 5.70
N TYR A 23 11.09 -2.52 5.02
CA TYR A 23 12.06 -2.73 3.96
C TYR A 23 13.34 -3.38 4.48
N THR A 24 13.89 -2.87 5.59
CA THR A 24 15.11 -3.39 6.22
C THR A 24 14.91 -4.81 6.72
N ALA A 25 13.75 -5.09 7.32
CA ALA A 25 13.36 -6.43 7.77
C ALA A 25 13.22 -7.40 6.59
N THR A 26 12.53 -6.99 5.52
CA THR A 26 12.36 -7.79 4.29
C THR A 26 13.71 -8.08 3.63
N TYR A 27 14.58 -7.07 3.54
CA TYR A 27 15.92 -7.23 3.02
C TYR A 27 16.74 -8.22 3.85
N LYS A 28 16.71 -8.11 5.19
CA LYS A 28 17.40 -9.06 6.08
C LYS A 28 16.85 -10.48 5.94
N PHE A 29 15.52 -10.63 5.84
CA PHE A 29 14.87 -11.93 5.67
C PHE A 29 15.26 -12.59 4.36
N ILE A 30 15.18 -11.87 3.24
CA ILE A 30 15.56 -12.38 1.92
C ILE A 30 17.07 -12.64 1.85
N LYS A 31 17.89 -11.77 2.44
CA LYS A 31 19.34 -11.97 2.54
C LYS A 31 19.67 -13.27 3.26
N ARG A 32 18.99 -13.60 4.36
CA ARG A 32 19.17 -14.86 5.09
C ARG A 32 18.79 -16.07 4.23
N ARG A 33 17.60 -16.06 3.62
CA ARG A 33 17.14 -17.14 2.72
C ARG A 33 18.09 -17.39 1.55
N ILE A 34 18.56 -16.33 0.91
CA ILE A 34 19.49 -16.45 -0.22
C ILE A 34 20.88 -16.92 0.27
N SER A 35 21.34 -16.45 1.44
CA SER A 35 22.62 -16.89 2.01
C SER A 35 22.62 -18.36 2.42
N GLU A 36 21.46 -18.92 2.75
CA GLU A 36 21.29 -20.36 3.01
C GLU A 36 21.25 -21.18 1.70
N THR A 37 21.01 -20.54 0.55
CA THR A 37 20.74 -21.20 -0.75
C THR A 37 21.88 -21.06 -1.78
N LEU A 38 23.14 -21.24 -1.37
CA LEU A 38 24.35 -21.47 -2.21
C LEU A 38 25.28 -20.27 -2.57
N ALA A 39 26.54 -20.69 -2.77
CA ALA A 39 27.81 -19.97 -2.98
C ALA A 39 28.08 -19.54 -4.43
N ASP A 40 27.05 -19.20 -5.22
CA ASP A 40 27.21 -19.02 -6.67
C ASP A 40 27.19 -17.53 -7.10
N HIS A 41 28.01 -17.17 -8.09
CA HIS A 41 28.19 -15.79 -8.58
C HIS A 41 26.89 -15.16 -9.12
N HIS A 42 25.87 -15.99 -9.41
CA HIS A 42 24.53 -15.55 -9.83
C HIS A 42 23.76 -14.80 -8.73
N VAL A 43 24.13 -15.01 -7.46
CA VAL A 43 23.46 -14.41 -6.30
C VAL A 43 23.61 -12.89 -6.25
N ASP A 44 24.73 -12.34 -6.74
CA ASP A 44 24.96 -10.89 -6.74
C ASP A 44 24.10 -10.15 -7.77
N GLN A 45 23.89 -10.73 -8.96
CA GLN A 45 22.97 -10.15 -9.95
C GLN A 45 21.52 -10.17 -9.47
N VAL A 46 21.09 -11.28 -8.84
CA VAL A 46 19.75 -11.39 -8.25
C VAL A 46 19.58 -10.37 -7.12
N ARG A 47 20.59 -10.16 -6.27
CA ARG A 47 20.56 -9.12 -5.23
C ARG A 47 20.39 -7.72 -5.79
N VAL A 48 21.14 -7.36 -6.83
CA VAL A 48 21.06 -6.02 -7.44
C VAL A 48 19.71 -5.79 -8.12
N LEU A 49 19.19 -6.80 -8.85
CA LEU A 49 17.87 -6.72 -9.47
C LEU A 49 16.74 -6.63 -8.45
N LEU A 50 16.85 -7.38 -7.35
CA LEU A 50 15.91 -7.31 -6.25
C LEU A 50 15.97 -5.95 -5.55
N GLN A 51 17.16 -5.45 -5.22
CA GLN A 51 17.33 -4.12 -4.64
C GLN A 51 16.72 -3.03 -5.52
N ARG A 52 16.93 -3.08 -6.84
CA ARG A 52 16.31 -2.12 -7.79
C ARG A 52 14.79 -2.24 -7.84
N LYS A 53 14.25 -3.46 -7.84
CA LYS A 53 12.79 -3.68 -7.82
C LYS A 53 12.18 -3.13 -6.54
N VAL A 54 12.73 -3.50 -5.38
CA VAL A 54 12.16 -3.08 -4.09
C VAL A 54 12.33 -1.56 -3.92
N LEU A 55 13.46 -0.96 -4.36
CA LEU A 55 13.63 0.49 -4.35
C LEU A 55 12.59 1.20 -5.23
N ARG A 56 12.38 0.71 -6.46
CA ARG A 56 11.36 1.28 -7.36
C ARG A 56 9.95 1.17 -6.76
N ASN A 57 9.64 0.04 -6.15
CA ASN A 57 8.34 -0.20 -5.51
C ASN A 57 8.15 0.70 -4.29
N SER A 58 9.21 0.90 -3.49
CA SER A 58 9.19 1.83 -2.35
C SER A 58 9.01 3.27 -2.82
N ILE A 59 9.68 3.70 -3.89
CA ILE A 59 9.51 5.03 -4.45
C ILE A 59 8.06 5.23 -4.91
N LEU A 60 7.49 4.26 -5.63
CA LEU A 60 6.09 4.33 -6.08
C LEU A 60 5.10 4.39 -4.91
N MET A 61 5.33 3.60 -3.85
CA MET A 61 4.50 3.62 -2.64
C MET A 61 4.60 4.98 -1.92
N THR A 62 5.82 5.49 -1.74
CA THR A 62 6.04 6.80 -1.12
C THR A 62 5.43 7.94 -1.94
N ILE A 63 5.53 7.90 -3.27
CA ILE A 63 4.90 8.89 -4.15
C ILE A 63 3.37 8.81 -4.04
N GLY A 64 2.80 7.60 -3.99
CA GLY A 64 1.35 7.41 -3.80
C GLY A 64 0.84 8.06 -2.52
N VAL A 65 1.52 7.79 -1.40
CA VAL A 65 1.20 8.40 -0.09
C VAL A 65 1.37 9.92 -0.16
N LEU A 66 2.47 10.41 -0.73
CA LEU A 66 2.68 11.86 -0.89
C LEU A 66 1.54 12.53 -1.66
N ILE A 67 1.12 11.97 -2.79
CA ILE A 67 0.03 12.52 -3.61
C ILE A 67 -1.29 12.54 -2.81
N CYS A 68 -1.55 11.55 -1.96
CA CYS A 68 -2.79 11.48 -1.19
C CYS A 68 -2.81 12.46 0.01
N TYR A 69 -1.66 12.70 0.63
CA TYR A 69 -1.53 13.53 1.84
C TYR A 69 -1.13 15.00 1.58
N ILE A 70 -0.54 15.31 0.42
CA ILE A 70 -0.18 16.69 0.05
C ILE A 70 -1.42 17.60 -0.02
N PRO A 71 -2.53 17.24 -0.70
CA PRO A 71 -3.72 18.09 -0.78
C PRO A 71 -4.29 18.42 0.60
N GLU A 72 -4.28 17.47 1.52
CA GLU A 72 -4.72 17.64 2.91
C GLU A 72 -3.79 18.60 3.67
N SER A 73 -2.48 18.40 3.57
CA SER A 73 -1.48 19.24 4.22
C SER A 73 -1.55 20.69 3.73
N ILE A 74 -1.75 20.88 2.42
CA ILE A 74 -1.92 22.18 1.79
C ILE A 74 -3.22 22.84 2.27
N ALA A 75 -4.34 22.12 2.29
CA ALA A 75 -5.62 22.63 2.74
C ALA A 75 -5.59 23.06 4.22
N MET A 76 -5.00 22.23 5.09
CA MET A 76 -4.80 22.58 6.50
C MET A 76 -3.87 23.78 6.67
N GLY A 77 -2.80 23.87 5.88
CA GLY A 77 -1.86 24.99 5.90
C GLY A 77 -2.53 26.32 5.56
N PHE A 78 -3.28 26.36 4.44
CA PHE A 78 -3.97 27.57 3.99
C PHE A 78 -5.09 28.01 4.94
N MET A 79 -5.82 27.08 5.55
CA MET A 79 -6.84 27.42 6.55
C MET A 79 -6.21 27.90 7.86
N SER A 80 -5.10 27.28 8.29
CA SER A 80 -4.39 27.68 9.51
C SER A 80 -3.75 29.06 9.40
N ALA A 81 -3.26 29.41 8.21
CA ALA A 81 -2.74 30.75 7.90
C ALA A 81 -3.85 31.81 7.75
N LYS A 82 -5.14 31.43 7.92
CA LYS A 82 -6.32 32.28 7.68
C LYS A 82 -6.38 32.86 6.27
N VAL A 83 -5.65 32.28 5.31
CA VAL A 83 -5.64 32.69 3.91
C VAL A 83 -6.93 32.21 3.22
N LEU A 84 -7.42 31.03 3.60
CA LEU A 84 -8.74 30.52 3.19
C LEU A 84 -9.67 30.36 4.39
N ARG A 85 -10.93 30.79 4.23
CA ARG A 85 -12.01 30.51 5.20
C ARG A 85 -12.78 29.27 4.75
N ARG A 86 -13.17 28.42 5.70
CA ARG A 86 -13.98 27.20 5.44
C ARG A 86 -15.29 27.51 4.72
N ASP A 87 -15.85 28.67 5.02
CA ASP A 87 -17.18 29.12 4.59
C ASP A 87 -17.18 29.57 3.11
N THR A 88 -16.00 29.67 2.48
CA THR A 88 -15.87 30.00 1.06
C THR A 88 -16.04 28.75 0.20
N VAL A 89 -16.62 28.91 -0.99
CA VAL A 89 -16.76 27.83 -1.98
C VAL A 89 -15.41 27.15 -2.26
N VAL A 90 -14.34 27.94 -2.37
CA VAL A 90 -12.98 27.42 -2.58
C VAL A 90 -12.51 26.57 -1.39
N GLY A 91 -12.79 27.00 -0.15
CA GLY A 91 -12.49 26.23 1.05
C GLY A 91 -13.23 24.90 1.11
N ALA A 92 -14.52 24.89 0.79
CA ALA A 92 -15.34 23.68 0.76
C ALA A 92 -14.85 22.67 -0.29
N VAL A 93 -14.53 23.14 -1.51
CA VAL A 93 -13.98 22.29 -2.59
C VAL A 93 -12.62 21.72 -2.19
N LEU A 94 -11.73 22.53 -1.60
CA LEU A 94 -10.41 22.09 -1.18
C LEU A 94 -10.50 20.98 -0.10
N ILE A 95 -11.41 21.14 0.86
CA ILE A 95 -11.70 20.13 1.89
C ILE A 95 -12.21 18.83 1.28
N ALA A 96 -13.16 18.93 0.34
CA ALA A 96 -13.72 17.76 -0.33
C ALA A 96 -12.63 16.99 -1.11
N ILE A 97 -11.73 17.70 -1.79
CA ILE A 97 -10.59 17.10 -2.49
C ILE A 97 -9.63 16.43 -1.49
N SER A 98 -9.31 17.07 -0.36
CA SER A 98 -8.46 16.47 0.68
C SER A 98 -9.04 15.19 1.26
N TYR A 99 -10.36 15.15 1.55
CA TYR A 99 -10.99 13.94 2.06
C TYR A 99 -11.06 12.84 0.98
N ALA A 100 -11.36 13.21 -0.27
CA ALA A 100 -11.36 12.26 -1.38
C ALA A 100 -9.97 11.66 -1.62
N SER A 101 -8.90 12.45 -1.50
CA SER A 101 -7.52 11.98 -1.66
C SER A 101 -7.09 11.06 -0.52
N MET A 102 -7.49 11.35 0.73
CA MET A 102 -7.27 10.42 1.86
C MET A 102 -8.02 9.11 1.67
N LEU A 103 -9.28 9.16 1.22
CA LEU A 103 -10.06 7.95 0.94
C LEU A 103 -9.41 7.11 -0.17
N ALA A 104 -8.89 7.76 -1.20
CA ALA A 104 -8.17 7.07 -2.27
C ALA A 104 -6.94 6.31 -1.74
N ASP A 105 -6.20 6.85 -0.76
CA ASP A 105 -5.04 6.18 -0.15
C ASP A 105 -5.39 4.82 0.46
N THR A 106 -6.57 4.71 1.09
CA THR A 106 -7.05 3.46 1.70
C THR A 106 -7.29 2.34 0.68
N ILE A 107 -7.49 2.70 -0.60
CA ILE A 107 -7.68 1.76 -1.72
C ILE A 107 -6.35 1.56 -2.47
N VAL A 108 -5.62 2.65 -2.72
CA VAL A 108 -4.36 2.64 -3.47
C VAL A 108 -3.27 1.86 -2.72
N THR A 109 -3.20 1.96 -1.40
CA THR A 109 -2.22 1.26 -0.57
C THR A 109 -2.34 -0.27 -0.67
N PRO A 110 -3.51 -0.90 -0.43
CA PRO A 110 -3.65 -2.35 -0.61
C PRO A 110 -3.47 -2.78 -2.07
N CYS A 111 -3.91 -1.99 -3.05
CA CYS A 111 -3.66 -2.27 -4.46
C CYS A 111 -2.16 -2.28 -4.81
N LEU A 112 -1.39 -1.32 -4.31
CA LEU A 112 0.06 -1.27 -4.48
C LEU A 112 0.76 -2.42 -3.77
N ILE A 113 0.32 -2.77 -2.57
CA ILE A 113 0.85 -3.93 -1.81
C ILE A 113 0.64 -5.21 -2.63
N LEU A 114 -0.58 -5.47 -3.11
CA LEU A 114 -0.89 -6.63 -3.94
C LEU A 114 -0.11 -6.64 -5.26
N TYR A 115 0.11 -5.47 -5.87
CA TYR A 115 0.89 -5.35 -7.10
C TYR A 115 2.37 -5.69 -6.88
N PHE A 116 2.94 -5.31 -5.73
CA PHE A 116 4.38 -5.47 -5.46
C PHE A 116 4.77 -6.78 -4.79
N SER A 117 3.84 -7.43 -4.10
CA SER A 117 4.09 -8.70 -3.41
C SER A 117 3.63 -9.87 -4.28
N ALA A 118 4.53 -10.36 -5.12
CA ALA A 118 4.34 -11.61 -5.86
C ALA A 118 3.77 -12.76 -5.00
N PRO A 119 4.27 -13.04 -3.77
CA PRO A 119 3.70 -14.12 -2.94
C PRO A 119 2.27 -13.83 -2.44
N LEU A 120 1.88 -12.58 -2.21
CA LEU A 120 0.48 -12.27 -1.83
C LEU A 120 -0.43 -12.27 -3.05
N ARG A 121 0.05 -11.84 -4.22
CA ARG A 121 -0.70 -11.98 -5.47
C ARG A 121 -0.97 -13.45 -5.78
N ASP A 122 0.03 -14.31 -5.60
CA ASP A 122 -0.13 -15.75 -5.81
C ASP A 122 -1.06 -16.37 -4.76
N ALA A 123 -0.99 -15.93 -3.49
CA ALA A 123 -1.94 -16.34 -2.45
C ALA A 123 -3.38 -15.84 -2.73
N PHE A 124 -3.55 -14.64 -3.26
CA PHE A 124 -4.86 -14.07 -3.60
C PHE A 124 -5.46 -14.75 -4.83
N CYS A 125 -4.64 -15.05 -5.84
CA CYS A 125 -5.04 -15.88 -6.96
C CYS A 125 -5.44 -17.29 -6.50
N PHE A 126 -4.67 -17.89 -5.57
CA PHE A 126 -5.01 -19.20 -5.00
C PHE A 126 -6.35 -19.17 -4.25
N TRP A 127 -6.61 -18.13 -3.47
CA TRP A 127 -7.89 -17.94 -2.76
C TRP A 127 -9.06 -17.81 -3.73
N LYS A 128 -8.91 -16.97 -4.76
CA LYS A 128 -9.92 -16.78 -5.81
C LYS A 128 -10.17 -18.06 -6.59
N GLN A 129 -9.14 -18.87 -6.79
CA GLN A 129 -9.24 -20.14 -7.49
C GLN A 129 -9.96 -21.19 -6.62
N ARG A 130 -9.69 -21.21 -5.32
CA ARG A 130 -10.38 -22.05 -4.35
C ARG A 130 -11.87 -21.71 -4.21
N GLU A 131 -12.23 -20.43 -4.20
CA GLU A 131 -13.64 -19.98 -4.18
C GLU A 131 -14.40 -20.48 -5.42
N LYS A 132 -13.74 -20.42 -6.59
CA LYS A 132 -14.29 -20.94 -7.84
C LYS A 132 -14.51 -22.45 -7.84
N ASP A 133 -13.59 -23.19 -7.21
CA ASP A 133 -13.72 -24.63 -7.07
C ASP A 133 -14.85 -25.01 -6.09
N GLU A 134 -14.99 -24.30 -4.96
CA GLU A 134 -16.09 -24.54 -4.00
C GLU A 134 -17.48 -24.27 -4.63
N ASP A 135 -17.61 -23.27 -5.50
CA ASP A 135 -18.85 -23.00 -6.26
C ASP A 135 -19.16 -24.11 -7.28
N GLU A 136 -18.16 -24.63 -8.00
CA GLU A 136 -18.35 -25.73 -8.96
C GLU A 136 -18.72 -27.06 -8.28
N TRP A 137 -18.14 -27.34 -7.11
CA TRP A 137 -18.50 -28.54 -6.33
C TRP A 137 -19.87 -28.40 -5.66
N GLY A 138 -20.25 -27.20 -5.20
CA GLY A 138 -21.57 -26.93 -4.64
C GLY A 138 -22.71 -27.12 -5.65
N VAL A 139 -22.53 -26.63 -6.88
CA VAL A 139 -23.51 -26.80 -7.97
C VAL A 139 -23.66 -28.27 -8.37
N ARG A 140 -22.54 -29.03 -8.41
CA ARG A 140 -22.56 -30.44 -8.81
C ARG A 140 -23.25 -31.36 -7.78
N TYR A 141 -23.15 -31.04 -6.48
CA TYR A 141 -23.85 -31.79 -5.43
C TYR A 141 -25.37 -31.59 -5.43
N ASP A 142 -25.85 -30.38 -5.77
CA ASP A 142 -27.29 -30.07 -5.85
C ASP A 142 -27.96 -30.79 -7.04
N ASP A 143 -27.28 -30.84 -8.18
CA ASP A 143 -27.75 -31.57 -9.38
C ASP A 143 -27.86 -33.09 -9.15
N ASP A 144 -26.99 -33.68 -8.33
CA ASP A 144 -27.02 -35.10 -8.00
C ASP A 144 -28.09 -35.42 -6.92
N LEU A 145 -28.42 -34.47 -6.04
CA LEU A 145 -29.49 -34.64 -5.04
C LEU A 145 -30.88 -34.55 -5.66
N LEU A 146 -31.06 -33.74 -6.71
CA LEU A 146 -32.34 -33.56 -7.43
C LEU A 146 -32.67 -34.72 -8.40
N ARG A 147 -31.75 -35.67 -8.59
CA ARG A 147 -31.92 -36.85 -9.46
C ARG A 147 -32.37 -38.12 -8.72
N HIS A 148 -32.53 -38.06 -7.40
CA HIS A 148 -33.01 -39.17 -6.56
C HIS A 148 -34.34 -38.82 -5.90
#